data_AF-A0A7S2TN91-F1
#
_entry.id   AF-A0A7S2TN91-F1
#
_cell.length_a   1.000
_cell.length_b   1.000
_cell.length_c   1.000
_cell.angle_alpha   90.00
_cell.angle_beta   90.00
_cell.angle_gamma   90.00
#
_symmetry.space_group_name_H-M   'P 1'
#
loop_
_entity.id
_entity.type
_entity.pdbx_description
1 polymer ?
#
loop_
_entity_poly.entity_id
_entity_poly.type
_entity_poly.pdbx_seq_one_letter_code
_entity_poly.pdbx_strand_id
1 'polypeptide(L)'
;MSPFNAWLTMRGASTLSLRMQQHQKNGLKVSRFLESHQKVSAVFYPGLESHPQHEIARQQMDNFSGMLGFRLASEYNGKEAAEKMIQDLRVVKYAVSLGHHRSLIWFMPTEDLMQSSFELHGEQMESYKRFAGDDGIFRLSLGLEDDEDIVEDLQRVLDEL
;
A
#
# COMPACT_ATOMS: atom_id res chain seq x y z
N MET A 1 -4.97 21.55 18.52
CA MET A 1 -3.63 20.93 18.34
C MET A 1 -2.66 21.57 19.32
N SER A 2 -1.84 20.79 20.03
CA SER A 2 -0.80 21.33 20.92
C SER A 2 0.23 22.16 20.13
N PRO A 3 0.73 23.30 20.65
CA PRO A 3 1.78 24.08 19.99
C PRO A 3 3.04 23.26 19.65
N PHE A 4 3.41 22.30 20.50
CA PHE A 4 4.53 21.40 20.24
C PHE A 4 4.30 20.51 19.02
N ASN A 5 3.08 19.97 18.86
CA ASN A 5 2.72 19.16 17.70
C ASN A 5 2.69 20.03 16.43
N ALA A 6 2.21 21.27 16.51
CA ALA A 6 2.25 22.21 15.39
C ALA A 6 3.68 22.46 14.91
N TRP A 7 4.61 22.67 15.85
CA TRP A 7 6.03 22.84 15.55
C TRP A 7 6.65 21.60 14.90
N LEU A 8 6.37 20.40 15.39
CA LEU A 8 6.83 19.15 14.77
C LEU A 8 6.29 18.97 13.35
N THR A 9 5.02 19.30 13.12
CA THR A 9 4.42 19.27 11.78
C THR A 9 5.10 20.26 10.84
N MET A 10 5.31 21.51 11.27
CA MET A 10 6.03 22.51 10.47
C MET A 10 7.47 22.07 10.16
N ARG A 11 8.15 21.46 11.13
CA ARG A 11 9.49 20.88 10.91
C ARG A 11 9.45 19.81 9.81
N GLY A 12 8.45 18.93 9.83
CA GLY A 12 8.26 17.91 8.78
C GLY A 12 7.90 18.50 7.41
N ALA A 13 7.13 19.59 7.39
CA ALA A 13 6.71 20.26 6.15
C ALA A 13 7.89 20.83 5.34
N SER A 14 8.98 21.25 6.01
CA SER A 14 10.19 21.78 5.36
C SER A 14 10.84 20.81 4.36
N THR A 15 10.61 19.50 4.51
CA THR A 15 11.14 18.45 3.62
C THR A 15 10.07 17.77 2.79
N LEU A 16 8.83 18.29 2.79
CA LEU A 16 7.69 17.60 2.18
C LEU A 16 7.90 17.32 0.69
N SER A 17 8.38 18.30 -0.08
CA SER A 17 8.60 18.14 -1.52
C SER A 17 9.60 17.03 -1.83
N LEU A 18 10.73 17.01 -1.12
CA LEU A 18 11.78 15.99 -1.27
C LEU A 18 11.24 14.59 -0.92
N ARG A 19 10.49 14.49 0.19
CA ARG A 19 9.89 13.22 0.62
C ARG A 19 8.85 12.72 -0.38
N MET A 20 7.98 13.59 -0.89
CA MET A 20 6.96 13.19 -1.86
C MET A 20 7.54 12.72 -3.20
N GLN A 21 8.67 13.29 -3.64
CA GLN A 21 9.38 12.79 -4.82
C GLN A 21 9.89 11.36 -4.60
N GLN A 22 10.51 11.10 -3.44
CA GLN A 22 11.00 9.77 -3.10
C GLN A 22 9.86 8.77 -2.91
N HIS A 23 8.78 9.15 -2.21
CA HIS A 23 7.60 8.32 -2.04
C HIS A 23 7.00 7.89 -3.38
N GLN A 24 6.90 8.81 -4.35
CA GLN A 24 6.42 8.47 -5.70
C GLN A 24 7.39 7.54 -6.43
N LYS A 25 8.71 7.81 -6.36
CA LYS A 25 9.71 6.94 -6.99
C LYS A 25 9.55 5.50 -6.49
N ASN A 26 9.50 5.34 -5.16
CA ASN A 26 9.33 4.04 -4.52
C ASN A 26 7.96 3.42 -4.86
N GLY A 27 6.89 4.22 -4.81
CA GLY A 27 5.53 3.79 -5.16
C GLY A 27 5.45 3.19 -6.56
N LEU A 28 5.99 3.87 -7.57
CA LEU A 28 5.97 3.40 -8.96
C LEU A 28 6.85 2.16 -9.20
N LYS A 29 8.04 2.10 -8.58
CA LYS A 29 8.93 0.94 -8.69
C LYS A 29 8.29 -0.30 -8.06
N VAL A 30 7.81 -0.18 -6.82
CA VAL A 30 7.19 -1.28 -6.08
C VAL A 30 5.88 -1.71 -6.72
N SER A 31 5.05 -0.79 -7.22
CA SER A 31 3.79 -1.13 -7.88
C SER A 31 4.02 -1.98 -9.14
N ARG A 32 5.03 -1.63 -9.96
CA ARG A 32 5.39 -2.40 -11.16
C ARG A 32 5.94 -3.78 -10.82
N PHE A 33 6.78 -3.86 -9.79
CA PHE A 33 7.26 -5.14 -9.28
C PHE A 33 6.09 -6.04 -8.87
N LEU A 34 5.18 -5.53 -8.03
CA LEU A 34 4.01 -6.28 -7.57
C LEU A 34 3.11 -6.70 -8.73
N GLU A 35 2.90 -5.84 -9.73
CA GLU A 35 2.07 -6.14 -10.90
C GLU A 35 2.63 -7.28 -11.75
N SER A 36 3.95 -7.46 -11.73
CA SER A 36 4.64 -8.56 -12.43
C SER A 36 4.73 -9.85 -11.62
N HIS A 37 4.38 -9.84 -10.33
CA HIS A 37 4.60 -10.96 -9.43
C HIS A 37 3.47 -11.98 -9.51
N GLN A 38 3.79 -13.26 -9.77
CA GLN A 38 2.80 -14.33 -10.02
C GLN A 38 1.76 -14.53 -8.91
N LYS A 39 2.12 -14.21 -7.66
CA LYS A 39 1.23 -14.36 -6.49
C LYS A 39 0.31 -13.16 -6.25
N VAL A 40 0.42 -12.11 -7.05
CA VAL A 40 -0.37 -10.88 -6.96
C VAL A 40 -1.37 -10.86 -8.11
N SER A 41 -2.67 -10.78 -7.79
CA SER A 41 -3.73 -10.76 -8.81
C SER A 41 -4.11 -9.36 -9.28
N ALA A 42 -3.86 -8.34 -8.46
CA ALA A 42 -4.17 -6.95 -8.79
C ALA A 42 -3.31 -5.99 -7.99
N VAL A 43 -2.94 -4.87 -8.61
CA VAL A 43 -2.29 -3.73 -7.96
C VAL A 43 -3.12 -2.47 -8.18
N PHE A 44 -3.29 -1.69 -7.12
CA PHE A 44 -4.08 -0.47 -7.08
C PHE A 44 -3.14 0.71 -6.82
N TYR A 45 -2.61 1.29 -7.90
CA TYR A 45 -1.75 2.47 -7.84
C TYR A 45 -2.09 3.44 -8.98
N PRO A 46 -2.47 4.70 -8.72
CA PRO A 46 -2.87 5.65 -9.77
C PRO A 46 -1.78 5.95 -10.81
N GLY A 47 -0.50 5.74 -10.46
CA GLY A 47 0.63 5.94 -11.37
C GLY A 47 0.86 4.78 -12.36
N LEU A 48 0.16 3.65 -12.23
CA LEU A 48 0.20 2.56 -13.22
C LEU A 48 -0.77 2.83 -14.37
N GLU A 49 -0.34 2.52 -15.60
CA GLU A 49 -1.18 2.62 -16.81
C GLU A 49 -2.37 1.65 -16.76
N SER A 50 -2.23 0.53 -16.05
CA SER A 50 -3.29 -0.45 -15.81
C SER A 50 -4.39 0.06 -14.88
N HIS A 51 -4.15 1.15 -14.13
CA HIS A 51 -5.14 1.70 -13.23
C HIS A 51 -6.30 2.33 -14.03
N PRO A 52 -7.58 1.97 -13.77
CA PRO A 52 -8.72 2.42 -14.58
C PRO A 52 -8.87 3.94 -14.70
N GLN A 53 -8.31 4.67 -13.74
CA GLN A 53 -8.36 6.13 -13.66
C GLN A 53 -6.98 6.78 -13.84
N HIS A 54 -6.01 6.09 -14.44
CA HIS A 54 -4.66 6.62 -14.66
C HIS A 54 -4.67 7.98 -15.37
N GLU A 55 -5.44 8.12 -16.45
CA GLU A 55 -5.52 9.38 -17.20
C GLU A 55 -6.11 10.52 -16.36
N ILE A 56 -7.11 10.24 -15.52
CA ILE A 56 -7.67 11.23 -14.60
C ILE A 56 -6.61 11.63 -13.57
N ALA A 57 -5.90 10.66 -12.99
CA ALA A 57 -4.82 10.91 -12.05
C ALA A 57 -3.73 11.79 -12.68
N ARG A 58 -3.29 11.48 -13.90
CA ARG A 58 -2.30 12.27 -14.64
C ARG A 58 -2.75 13.70 -14.93
N GLN A 59 -4.06 13.93 -15.11
CA GLN A 59 -4.61 15.26 -15.37
C GLN A 59 -4.70 16.13 -14.11
N GLN A 60 -4.93 15.54 -12.93
CA GLN A 60 -5.24 16.28 -11.70
C GLN A 60 -4.22 16.14 -10.56
N MET A 61 -3.24 15.24 -10.69
CA MET A 61 -2.22 14.98 -9.68
C MET A 61 -0.83 15.32 -10.21
N ASP A 62 -0.10 16.16 -9.47
CA ASP A 62 1.33 16.42 -9.73
C ASP A 62 2.23 15.30 -9.16
N ASN A 63 1.68 14.46 -8.28
CA ASN A 63 2.39 13.36 -7.65
C ASN A 63 1.43 12.21 -7.27
N PHE A 64 1.81 10.96 -7.54
CA PHE A 64 1.00 9.76 -7.27
C PHE A 64 1.18 9.16 -5.88
N SER A 65 2.01 9.79 -5.03
CA SER A 65 2.37 9.35 -3.67
C SER A 65 3.05 7.98 -3.60
N GLY A 66 3.38 7.55 -2.37
CA GLY A 66 3.83 6.20 -2.06
C GLY A 66 2.72 5.30 -1.52
N MET A 67 1.45 5.64 -1.76
CA MET A 67 0.32 4.81 -1.32
C MET A 67 -0.12 3.88 -2.43
N LEU A 68 -0.12 2.57 -2.18
CA LEU A 68 -0.71 1.60 -3.09
C LEU A 68 -1.41 0.48 -2.33
N GLY A 69 -2.33 -0.19 -3.00
CA GLY A 69 -2.90 -1.45 -2.53
C GLY A 69 -2.55 -2.59 -3.47
N PHE A 70 -2.60 -3.83 -3.00
CA PHE A 70 -2.56 -4.99 -3.87
C PHE A 70 -3.37 -6.16 -3.28
N ARG A 71 -3.74 -7.09 -4.15
CA ARG A 71 -4.47 -8.31 -3.79
C ARG A 71 -3.65 -9.52 -4.19
N LEU A 72 -3.63 -10.55 -3.35
CA LEU A 72 -3.02 -11.82 -3.70
C LEU A 72 -3.90 -12.60 -4.69
N ALA A 73 -3.32 -13.56 -5.41
CA ALA A 73 -4.09 -14.52 -6.20
C ALA A 73 -4.94 -15.43 -5.29
N SER A 74 -6.07 -15.92 -5.81
CA SER A 74 -7.11 -16.60 -5.03
C SER A 74 -6.64 -17.87 -4.32
N GLU A 75 -5.56 -18.47 -4.81
CA GLU A 75 -4.92 -19.65 -4.23
C GLU A 75 -4.08 -19.34 -2.99
N TYR A 76 -3.82 -18.06 -2.68
CA TYR A 76 -3.05 -17.63 -1.50
C TYR A 76 -3.96 -17.00 -0.45
N ASN A 77 -3.69 -17.31 0.81
CA ASN A 77 -4.41 -16.74 1.95
C ASN A 77 -3.72 -15.45 2.44
N GLY A 78 -4.45 -14.34 2.46
CA GLY A 78 -3.97 -13.03 2.89
C GLY A 78 -3.64 -12.95 4.38
N LYS A 79 -4.35 -13.68 5.25
CA LYS A 79 -4.01 -13.73 6.69
C LYS A 79 -2.70 -14.48 6.91
N GLU A 80 -2.50 -15.64 6.28
CA GLU A 80 -1.24 -16.39 6.36
C GLU A 80 -0.08 -15.58 5.77
N ALA A 81 -0.32 -14.89 4.65
CA ALA A 81 0.67 -13.99 4.07
C ALA A 81 1.01 -12.81 4.99
N ALA A 82 0.03 -12.26 5.69
CA ALA A 82 0.24 -11.20 6.67
C ALA A 82 1.09 -11.69 7.86
N GLU A 83 0.81 -12.89 8.38
CA GLU A 83 1.62 -13.52 9.43
C GLU A 83 3.07 -13.72 9.01
N LYS A 84 3.28 -14.21 7.78
CA LYS A 84 4.63 -14.35 7.22
C LYS A 84 5.32 -13.00 7.07
N MET A 85 4.62 -11.99 6.57
CA MET A 85 5.15 -10.62 6.46
C MET A 85 5.51 -10.01 7.82
N ILE A 86 4.74 -10.29 8.88
CA ILE A 86 5.06 -9.86 10.25
C ILE A 86 6.38 -10.47 10.73
N GLN A 87 6.62 -11.74 10.42
CA GLN A 87 7.80 -12.48 10.89
C GLN A 87 9.05 -12.15 10.07
N ASP A 88 8.89 -12.07 8.76
CA ASP A 88 10.03 -12.18 7.85
C ASP A 88 10.48 -10.85 7.24
N LEU A 89 9.62 -9.83 7.13
CA LEU A 89 10.02 -8.54 6.52
C LEU A 89 11.07 -7.81 7.39
N ARG A 90 12.11 -7.30 6.72
CA ARG A 90 13.26 -6.67 7.39
C ARG A 90 13.28 -5.16 7.18
N VAL A 91 12.98 -4.72 5.96
CA VAL A 91 12.94 -3.31 5.55
C VAL A 91 11.53 -2.76 5.78
N VAL A 92 10.53 -3.37 5.15
CA VAL A 92 9.12 -2.95 5.29
C VAL A 92 8.61 -3.37 6.65
N LYS A 93 7.88 -2.49 7.35
CA LYS A 93 7.34 -2.78 8.69
C LYS A 93 5.85 -3.07 8.62
N TYR A 94 5.44 -4.16 9.25
CA TYR A 94 4.03 -4.46 9.41
C TYR A 94 3.41 -3.56 10.49
N ALA A 95 2.70 -2.51 10.06
CA ALA A 95 2.07 -1.54 10.96
C ALA A 95 1.01 -0.70 10.25
N VAL A 96 0.08 -0.17 11.05
CA VAL A 96 -0.90 0.84 10.62
C VAL A 96 -0.27 2.24 10.51
N SER A 97 -1.07 3.25 10.14
CA SER A 97 -0.64 4.61 9.74
C SER A 97 -0.03 4.67 8.34
N LEU A 98 0.40 5.85 7.88
CA LEU A 98 0.90 6.10 6.52
C LEU A 98 1.71 7.40 6.43
N GLY A 99 2.39 7.61 5.30
CA GLY A 99 3.15 8.84 5.01
C GLY A 99 4.41 9.02 5.87
N HIS A 100 4.87 7.92 6.47
CA HIS A 100 6.06 7.88 7.31
C HIS A 100 7.32 7.76 6.46
N HIS A 101 8.48 8.10 7.01
CA HIS A 101 9.76 7.89 6.32
C HIS A 101 10.13 6.41 6.17
N ARG A 102 9.41 5.51 6.87
CA ARG A 102 9.59 4.07 6.80
C ARG A 102 8.46 3.46 6.01
N SER A 103 8.77 2.46 5.20
CA SER A 103 7.80 1.67 4.46
C SER A 103 6.94 0.85 5.42
N LEU A 104 5.62 0.99 5.31
CA LEU A 104 4.66 0.28 6.14
C LEU A 104 3.75 -0.59 5.27
N ILE A 105 3.45 -1.80 5.73
CA ILE A 105 2.46 -2.70 5.14
C ILE A 105 1.43 -3.10 6.20
N TRP A 106 0.18 -3.24 5.77
CA TRP A 106 -0.90 -3.72 6.62
C TRP A 106 -1.91 -4.49 5.77
N PHE A 107 -2.26 -5.70 6.20
CA PHE A 107 -3.36 -6.45 5.61
C PHE A 107 -4.68 -5.91 6.13
N MET A 108 -5.61 -5.64 5.23
CA MET A 108 -6.95 -5.15 5.53
C MET A 108 -7.95 -6.22 5.17
N PRO A 109 -8.35 -7.08 6.13
CA PRO A 109 -9.36 -8.10 5.88
C PRO A 109 -10.68 -7.44 5.49
N THR A 110 -11.34 -8.00 4.47
CA THR A 110 -12.63 -7.48 4.00
C THR A 110 -13.65 -7.50 5.14
N GLU A 111 -13.74 -8.61 5.87
CA GLU A 111 -14.69 -8.76 6.97
C GLU A 111 -14.44 -7.75 8.11
N ASP A 112 -13.18 -7.60 8.55
CA ASP A 112 -12.81 -6.64 9.60
C ASP A 112 -13.20 -5.21 9.21
N LEU A 113 -12.92 -4.80 7.96
CA LEU A 113 -13.28 -3.46 7.47
C LEU A 113 -14.80 -3.23 7.43
N MET A 114 -15.57 -4.26 7.11
CA MET A 114 -17.04 -4.16 7.16
C MET A 114 -17.54 -4.00 8.58
N GLN A 115 -16.91 -4.66 9.55
CA GLN A 115 -17.30 -4.59 10.96
C GLN A 115 -16.81 -3.31 11.67
N SER A 116 -15.73 -2.69 11.19
CA SER A 116 -15.08 -1.57 11.90
C SER A 116 -15.20 -0.20 11.24
N SER A 117 -15.17 -0.13 9.91
CA SER A 117 -14.86 1.13 9.21
C SER A 117 -15.87 1.54 8.16
N PHE A 118 -16.42 0.58 7.40
CA PHE A 118 -17.31 0.91 6.29
C PHE A 118 -18.76 0.51 6.52
N GLU A 119 -19.04 -0.54 7.31
CA GLU A 119 -20.40 -1.02 7.61
C GLU A 119 -21.26 -1.20 6.33
N LEU A 120 -20.66 -1.67 5.23
CA LEU A 120 -21.38 -1.84 3.96
C LEU A 120 -22.25 -3.09 3.99
N HIS A 121 -23.42 -2.99 3.38
CA HIS A 121 -24.38 -4.08 3.28
C HIS A 121 -24.93 -4.22 1.87
N GLY A 122 -25.46 -5.42 1.55
CA GLY A 122 -26.10 -5.71 0.27
C GLY A 122 -25.19 -5.41 -0.92
N GLU A 123 -25.69 -4.65 -1.90
CA GLU A 123 -24.98 -4.34 -3.14
C GLU A 123 -23.63 -3.62 -2.92
N GLN A 124 -23.53 -2.79 -1.88
CA GLN A 124 -22.29 -2.06 -1.58
C GLN A 124 -21.19 -3.01 -1.11
N MET A 125 -21.54 -4.00 -0.29
CA MET A 125 -20.61 -5.04 0.16
C MET A 125 -20.14 -5.89 -1.02
N GLU A 126 -21.06 -6.31 -1.90
CA GLU A 126 -20.72 -7.07 -3.11
C GLU A 126 -19.83 -6.25 -4.06
N SER A 127 -20.04 -4.94 -4.16
CA SER A 127 -19.17 -4.04 -4.92
C SER A 127 -17.77 -3.97 -4.34
N TYR A 128 -17.65 -3.82 -3.02
CA TYR A 128 -16.36 -3.84 -2.33
C TYR A 128 -15.64 -5.17 -2.53
N LYS A 129 -16.32 -6.30 -2.41
CA LYS A 129 -15.74 -7.63 -2.63
C LYS A 129 -15.22 -7.85 -4.05
N ARG A 130 -15.89 -7.31 -5.07
CA ARG A 130 -15.34 -7.36 -6.45
C ARG A 130 -13.99 -6.64 -6.55
N PHE A 131 -13.84 -5.52 -5.84
CA PHE A 131 -12.59 -4.76 -5.77
C PHE A 131 -11.54 -5.43 -4.87
N ALA A 132 -11.86 -5.69 -3.62
CA ALA A 132 -10.93 -6.13 -2.58
C ALA A 132 -10.73 -7.66 -2.52
N GLY A 133 -11.60 -8.45 -3.16
CA GLY A 133 -11.71 -9.88 -2.92
C GLY A 133 -12.45 -10.21 -1.62
N ASP A 134 -12.76 -11.50 -1.43
CA ASP A 134 -13.43 -11.96 -0.22
C ASP A 134 -12.54 -11.89 1.03
N ASP A 135 -11.23 -12.11 0.87
CA ASP A 135 -10.29 -12.15 1.99
C ASP A 135 -9.83 -10.74 2.41
N GLY A 136 -9.41 -9.92 1.45
CA GLY A 136 -8.96 -8.56 1.70
C GLY A 136 -7.82 -8.13 0.80
N ILE A 137 -7.25 -6.96 1.12
CA ILE A 137 -6.15 -6.37 0.38
C ILE A 137 -5.02 -5.96 1.31
N PHE A 138 -3.80 -5.97 0.80
CA PHE A 138 -2.67 -5.34 1.45
C PHE A 138 -2.58 -3.88 1.05
N ARG A 139 -2.31 -3.01 2.02
CA ARG A 139 -2.02 -1.59 1.79
C ARG A 139 -0.57 -1.31 2.14
N LEU A 140 0.14 -0.73 1.19
CA LEU A 140 1.52 -0.26 1.35
C LEU A 140 1.55 1.27 1.42
N SER A 141 2.33 1.77 2.38
CA SER A 141 2.76 3.16 2.49
C SER A 141 4.28 3.16 2.34
N LEU A 142 4.78 3.35 1.13
CA LEU A 142 6.20 3.30 0.81
C LEU A 142 6.93 4.49 1.43
N GLY A 143 8.04 4.22 2.10
CA GLY A 143 8.86 5.18 2.82
C GLY A 143 9.91 5.84 1.92
N LEU A 144 11.05 6.16 2.52
CA LEU A 144 12.18 6.86 1.89
C LEU A 144 13.41 5.96 1.74
N GLU A 145 13.29 4.67 2.01
CA GLU A 145 14.36 3.69 1.81
C GLU A 145 14.74 3.59 0.32
N ASP A 146 15.86 2.92 0.05
CA ASP A 146 16.24 2.56 -1.31
C ASP A 146 15.15 1.67 -1.93
N ASP A 147 14.81 1.92 -3.19
CA ASP A 147 13.70 1.25 -3.85
C ASP A 147 14.01 -0.22 -4.17
N GLU A 148 15.28 -0.57 -4.39
CA GLU A 148 15.67 -1.97 -4.58
C GLU A 148 15.60 -2.74 -3.25
N ASP A 149 16.03 -2.15 -2.13
CA ASP A 149 15.92 -2.78 -0.80
C ASP A 149 14.45 -3.13 -0.45
N ILE A 150 13.50 -2.25 -0.80
CA ILE A 150 12.07 -2.50 -0.59
C ILE A 150 11.59 -3.66 -1.47
N VAL A 151 11.97 -3.66 -2.75
CA VAL A 151 11.58 -4.70 -3.71
C VAL A 151 12.15 -6.05 -3.30
N GLU A 152 13.44 -6.13 -2.95
CA GLU A 152 14.10 -7.35 -2.51
C GLU A 152 13.47 -7.93 -1.24
N ASP A 153 13.13 -7.09 -0.27
CA ASP A 153 12.49 -7.54 0.97
C ASP A 153 11.09 -8.11 0.72
N LEU A 154 10.29 -7.44 -0.12
CA LEU A 154 8.97 -7.93 -0.52
C LEU A 154 9.07 -9.21 -1.37
N GLN A 155 9.96 -9.24 -2.36
CA GLN A 155 10.17 -10.39 -3.25
C GLN A 155 10.53 -11.64 -2.46
N ARG A 156 11.50 -11.56 -1.55
CA ARG A 156 11.92 -12.69 -0.72
C ARG A 156 10.75 -13.28 0.07
N VAL A 157 9.94 -12.43 0.70
CA VAL A 157 8.81 -12.90 1.52
C VAL A 157 7.69 -13.45 0.64
N LEU A 158 7.39 -12.77 -0.48
CA LEU A 158 6.36 -13.21 -1.42
C LEU A 158 6.72 -14.54 -2.08
N ASP A 159 7.97 -14.79 -2.47
CA ASP A 159 8.39 -16.05 -3.10
C ASP A 159 8.20 -17.27 -2.21
N GLU A 160 8.26 -17.07 -0.89
CA GLU A 160 8.12 -18.12 0.11
C GLU A 160 6.67 -18.33 0.58
N LEU A 161 5.69 -17.57 0.08
CA LEU A 161 4.25 -17.79 0.34
C LEU A 161 3.71 -19.11 -0.23
#